data_AF-A0A7W8CVU8-F1
#
_entry.id   AF-A0A7W8CVU8-F1
#
_cell.length_a   1.000
_cell.length_b   1.000
_cell.length_c   1.000
_cell.angle_alpha   90.00
_cell.angle_beta   90.00
_cell.angle_gamma   90.00
#
_symmetry.space_group_name_H-M   'P 1'
#
loop_
_entity.id
_entity.type
_entity.pdbx_description
1 polymer ?
#
loop_
_entity_poly.entity_id
_entity_poly.type
_entity_poly.pdbx_seq_one_letter_code
_entity_poly.pdbx_strand_id
1 'polypeptide(L)'
;MNRFPMESVVTDNTNIMNATSQPDVFFACRKLYFETMTMLTNSHYLPESELSGAFARDIDTVNRFIDRFWDETRKKAGTCTDCTDVDRVYHHFFDKMDAYQYTMDDTCRRYYNDKESTGPLILQKMR
;
A
#
# COMPACT_ATOMS: atom_id res chain seq x y z
N MET A 1 -18.36 4.46 -28.09
CA MET A 1 -16.94 4.78 -27.83
C MET A 1 -16.36 3.55 -27.15
N ASN A 2 -15.57 2.74 -27.87
CA ASN A 2 -14.99 1.51 -27.29
C ASN A 2 -13.85 1.93 -26.37
N ARG A 3 -14.00 1.71 -25.05
CA ARG A 3 -12.89 1.87 -24.10
C ARG A 3 -11.79 0.88 -24.46
N PHE A 4 -10.54 1.33 -24.46
CA PHE A 4 -9.42 0.41 -24.65
C PHE A 4 -9.38 -0.55 -23.45
N PRO A 5 -9.17 -1.87 -23.65
CA PRO A 5 -9.13 -2.83 -22.53
C PRO A 5 -8.12 -2.46 -21.44
N MET A 6 -7.06 -1.74 -21.81
CA MET A 6 -6.03 -1.25 -20.89
C MET A 6 -6.49 -0.06 -20.02
N GLU A 7 -7.40 0.80 -20.50
CA GLU A 7 -7.96 1.88 -19.68
C GLU A 7 -8.85 1.35 -18.55
N SER A 8 -9.59 0.27 -18.81
CA SER A 8 -10.31 -0.46 -17.76
C SER A 8 -9.35 -1.05 -16.72
N VAL A 9 -8.21 -1.60 -17.14
CA VAL A 9 -7.19 -2.15 -16.21
C VAL A 9 -6.63 -1.07 -15.28
N VAL A 10 -6.36 0.14 -15.78
CA VAL A 10 -5.91 1.27 -14.94
C VAL A 10 -6.97 1.65 -13.90
N THR A 11 -8.23 1.74 -14.33
CA THR A 11 -9.37 2.10 -13.48
C THR A 11 -9.62 1.03 -12.41
N ASP A 12 -9.66 -0.24 -12.81
CA ASP A 12 -9.93 -1.37 -11.92
C ASP A 12 -8.83 -1.53 -10.86
N ASN A 13 -7.56 -1.44 -11.27
CA ASN A 13 -6.45 -1.46 -10.30
C ASN A 13 -6.50 -0.27 -9.33
N THR A 14 -6.88 0.93 -9.80
CA THR A 14 -7.05 2.10 -8.93
C THR A 14 -8.15 1.85 -7.88
N ASN A 15 -9.28 1.30 -8.31
CA ASN A 15 -10.39 0.97 -7.42
C ASN A 15 -10.00 -0.07 -6.37
N ILE A 16 -9.30 -1.14 -6.79
CA ILE A 16 -8.82 -2.19 -5.88
C ILE A 16 -7.80 -1.61 -4.89
N MET A 17 -6.82 -0.85 -5.37
CA MET A 17 -5.81 -0.20 -4.52
C MET A 17 -6.45 0.67 -3.44
N ASN A 18 -7.47 1.45 -3.79
CA ASN A 18 -8.15 2.35 -2.85
C ASN A 18 -9.01 1.63 -1.82
N ALA A 19 -9.52 0.42 -2.13
CA ALA A 19 -10.42 -0.32 -1.25
C ALA A 19 -9.72 -1.37 -0.37
N THR A 20 -8.62 -1.95 -0.84
CA THR A 20 -7.98 -3.06 -0.15
C THR A 20 -7.18 -2.62 1.09
N SER A 21 -7.15 -3.50 2.09
CA SER A 21 -6.22 -3.48 3.22
C SER A 21 -5.22 -4.65 3.18
N GLN A 22 -5.27 -5.49 2.14
CA GLN A 22 -4.37 -6.63 1.97
C GLN A 22 -3.11 -6.20 1.20
N PRO A 23 -1.90 -6.29 1.80
CA PRO A 23 -0.64 -5.90 1.15
C PRO A 23 -0.41 -6.58 -0.19
N ASP A 24 -0.53 -7.91 -0.23
CA ASP A 24 -0.25 -8.72 -1.41
C ASP A 24 -1.13 -8.29 -2.62
N VAL A 25 -2.39 -7.93 -2.36
CA VAL A 25 -3.31 -7.41 -3.38
C VAL A 25 -2.93 -5.98 -3.78
N PHE A 26 -2.67 -5.10 -2.80
CA PHE A 26 -2.32 -3.71 -3.06
C PHE A 26 -1.07 -3.60 -3.94
N PHE A 27 0.03 -4.24 -3.55
CA PHE A 27 1.31 -4.12 -4.26
C PHE A 27 1.27 -4.79 -5.64
N ALA A 28 0.52 -5.89 -5.80
CA ALA A 28 0.30 -6.50 -7.11
C ALA A 28 -0.48 -5.55 -8.04
N CYS A 29 -1.59 -4.97 -7.57
CA CYS A 29 -2.36 -3.99 -8.34
C CYS A 29 -1.58 -2.72 -8.66
N ARG A 30 -0.79 -2.21 -7.71
CA ARG A 30 0.09 -1.05 -7.93
C ARG A 30 1.11 -1.31 -9.02
N LYS A 31 1.76 -2.47 -9.00
CA LYS A 31 2.70 -2.88 -10.05
C LYS A 31 2.02 -2.89 -11.42
N LEU A 32 0.89 -3.59 -11.54
CA LEU A 32 0.14 -3.68 -12.81
C LEU A 32 -0.35 -2.32 -13.29
N TYR A 33 -0.76 -1.44 -12.39
CA TYR A 33 -1.16 -0.07 -12.70
C TYR A 33 -0.03 0.69 -13.38
N PHE A 34 1.18 0.71 -12.80
CA PHE A 34 2.31 1.43 -13.38
C PHE A 34 2.81 0.79 -14.69
N GLU A 35 2.87 -0.54 -14.76
CA GLU A 35 3.21 -1.25 -16.00
C GLU A 35 2.25 -0.87 -17.14
N THR A 36 0.94 -0.86 -16.86
CA THR A 36 -0.08 -0.49 -17.85
C THR A 36 0.02 0.97 -18.26
N MET A 37 0.21 1.88 -17.30
CA MET A 37 0.40 3.31 -17.56
C MET A 37 1.61 3.55 -18.46
N THR A 38 2.74 2.92 -18.17
CA THR A 38 3.96 3.00 -18.99
C THR A 38 3.72 2.46 -20.41
N MET A 39 3.03 1.33 -20.56
CA MET A 39 2.71 0.76 -21.88
C MET A 39 1.83 1.71 -22.71
N LEU A 40 0.81 2.30 -22.09
CA LEU A 40 -0.10 3.24 -22.75
C LEU A 40 0.64 4.53 -23.16
N THR A 41 1.54 5.03 -22.31
CA THR A 41 2.37 6.19 -22.64
C THR A 41 3.34 5.90 -23.77
N ASN A 42 4.06 4.77 -23.74
CA ASN A 42 4.99 4.37 -24.80
C ASN A 42 4.30 4.13 -26.15
N SER A 43 3.02 3.77 -26.10
CA SER A 43 2.19 3.57 -27.29
C SER A 43 1.49 4.87 -27.75
N HIS A 44 1.78 6.01 -27.11
CA HIS A 44 1.18 7.32 -27.35
C HIS A 44 -0.35 7.37 -27.15
N TYR A 45 -0.93 6.43 -26.41
CA TYR A 45 -2.35 6.45 -26.02
C TYR A 45 -2.59 7.37 -24.82
N LEU A 46 -1.59 7.57 -23.97
CA LEU A 46 -1.61 8.52 -22.86
C LEU A 46 -0.40 9.47 -22.95
N PRO A 47 -0.56 10.75 -22.63
CA PRO A 47 0.58 11.66 -22.58
C PRO A 47 1.49 11.33 -21.38
N GLU A 48 2.78 11.61 -21.51
CA GLU A 48 3.78 11.39 -20.44
C GLU A 48 3.46 12.14 -19.14
N SER A 49 2.70 13.24 -19.23
CA SER A 49 2.22 13.99 -18.07
C SER A 49 1.30 13.16 -17.16
N GLU A 50 0.52 12.23 -17.71
CA GLU A 50 -0.36 11.36 -16.91
C GLU A 50 0.47 10.35 -16.11
N LEU A 51 1.50 9.74 -16.73
CA LEU A 51 2.43 8.85 -16.04
C LEU A 51 3.22 9.60 -14.95
N SER A 52 3.70 10.80 -15.26
CA SER A 52 4.40 11.66 -14.30
C SER A 52 3.49 12.05 -13.13
N GLY A 53 2.23 12.40 -13.41
CA GLY A 53 1.23 12.69 -12.38
C GLY A 53 0.88 11.48 -11.53
N ALA A 54 0.89 10.28 -12.10
CA ALA A 54 0.68 9.04 -11.36
C ALA A 54 1.82 8.76 -10.37
N PHE A 55 3.07 8.91 -10.80
CA PHE A 55 4.23 8.80 -9.90
C PHE A 55 4.20 9.86 -8.79
N ALA A 56 3.78 11.10 -9.09
CA ALA A 56 3.67 12.15 -8.09
C ALA A 56 2.63 11.84 -6.98
N ARG A 57 1.57 11.12 -7.31
CA ARG A 57 0.50 10.71 -6.36
C ARG A 57 0.80 9.40 -5.65
N ASP A 58 1.83 8.68 -6.05
CA ASP A 58 2.12 7.34 -5.56
C ASP A 58 2.45 7.32 -4.07
N ILE A 59 3.24 8.29 -3.59
CA ILE A 59 3.60 8.42 -2.17
C ILE A 59 2.34 8.51 -1.30
N ASP A 60 1.39 9.37 -1.67
CA ASP A 60 0.11 9.53 -0.97
C ASP A 60 -0.73 8.24 -1.05
N THR A 61 -0.72 7.57 -2.21
CA THR A 61 -1.46 6.32 -2.42
C THR A 61 -0.95 5.21 -1.50
N VAL A 62 0.38 5.05 -1.40
CA VAL A 62 1.02 4.07 -0.51
C VAL A 62 0.81 4.43 0.95
N ASN A 63 0.96 5.70 1.34
CA ASN A 63 0.75 6.11 2.73
C ASN A 63 -0.70 5.90 3.20
N ARG A 64 -1.68 6.20 2.35
CA ARG A 64 -3.09 5.90 2.65
C ARG A 64 -3.35 4.40 2.77
N PHE A 65 -2.65 3.57 2.00
CA PHE A 65 -2.73 2.12 2.15
C PHE A 65 -2.15 1.67 3.50
N ILE A 66 -0.98 2.20 3.88
CA ILE A 66 -0.35 1.94 5.19
C ILE A 66 -1.33 2.27 6.31
N ASP A 67 -2.00 3.42 6.23
CA ASP A 67 -3.02 3.82 7.22
C ASP A 67 -4.17 2.83 7.29
N ARG A 68 -4.74 2.41 6.14
CA ARG A 68 -5.82 1.42 6.14
C ARG A 68 -5.39 0.09 6.76
N PHE A 69 -4.22 -0.43 6.39
CA PHE A 69 -3.76 -1.71 6.91
C PHE A 69 -3.43 -1.62 8.41
N TRP A 70 -2.87 -0.48 8.85
CA TRP A 70 -2.63 -0.20 10.25
C TRP A 70 -3.93 -0.09 11.05
N ASP A 71 -4.94 0.61 10.53
CA ASP A 71 -6.24 0.75 11.17
C ASP A 71 -6.94 -0.59 11.36
N GLU A 72 -6.92 -1.46 10.35
CA GLU A 72 -7.46 -2.82 10.45
C GLU A 72 -6.68 -3.66 11.47
N THR A 73 -5.35 -3.50 11.51
CA THR A 73 -4.49 -4.14 12.51
C THR A 73 -4.88 -3.70 13.92
N ARG A 74 -5.04 -2.40 14.16
CA ARG A 74 -5.46 -1.84 15.45
C ARG A 74 -6.85 -2.32 15.86
N LYS A 75 -7.81 -2.36 14.93
CA LYS A 75 -9.16 -2.89 15.18
C LYS A 75 -9.09 -4.36 15.61
N LYS A 76 -8.34 -5.18 14.87
CA LYS A 76 -8.17 -6.60 15.18
C LYS A 76 -7.49 -6.82 16.53
N ALA A 77 -6.46 -6.04 16.84
CA ALA A 77 -5.81 -6.07 18.14
C ALA A 77 -6.77 -5.68 19.27
N GLY A 78 -7.64 -4.68 19.05
CA GLY A 78 -8.67 -4.27 20.01
C GLY A 78 -9.73 -5.33 20.31
N THR A 79 -9.84 -6.37 19.48
CA THR A 79 -10.75 -7.51 19.72
C THR A 79 -10.08 -8.69 20.44
N CYS A 80 -8.75 -8.66 20.62
CA CYS A 80 -8.01 -9.70 21.32
C CYS A 80 -8.14 -9.51 22.84
N THR A 81 -8.41 -10.60 23.57
CA THR A 81 -8.48 -10.58 25.05
C THR A 81 -7.13 -10.84 25.72
N ASP A 82 -6.18 -11.43 24.98
CA ASP A 82 -4.87 -11.85 25.49
C ASP A 82 -3.75 -10.96 24.93
N CYS A 83 -2.81 -10.56 25.78
CA CYS A 83 -1.70 -9.68 25.40
C CYS A 83 -0.78 -10.28 24.33
N THR A 84 -0.52 -11.58 24.37
CA THR A 84 0.27 -12.30 23.36
C THR A 84 -0.41 -12.29 21.99
N ASP A 85 -1.75 -12.28 21.95
CA ASP A 85 -2.49 -12.20 20.69
C ASP A 85 -2.47 -10.80 20.10
N VAL A 86 -2.49 -9.77 20.96
CA VAL A 86 -2.30 -8.37 20.55
C VAL A 86 -0.92 -8.18 19.90
N ASP A 87 0.15 -8.65 20.55
CA ASP A 87 1.51 -8.52 20.02
C ASP A 87 1.67 -9.25 18.68
N ARG A 88 1.13 -10.47 18.57
CA ARG A 88 1.14 -11.24 17.32
C ARG A 88 0.42 -10.51 16.17
N VAL A 89 -0.68 -9.82 16.46
CA VAL A 89 -1.42 -9.04 15.45
C VAL A 89 -0.57 -7.87 14.93
N TYR A 90 0.14 -7.15 15.79
CA TYR A 90 1.02 -6.08 15.35
C TYR A 90 2.28 -6.60 14.65
N HIS A 91 2.91 -7.67 15.12
CA HIS A 91 4.04 -8.29 14.41
C HIS A 91 3.65 -8.71 12.99
N HIS A 92 2.44 -9.27 12.83
CA HIS A 92 1.94 -9.63 11.50
C HIS A 92 1.88 -8.44 10.53
N PHE A 93 1.56 -7.23 11.01
CA PHE A 93 1.60 -6.03 10.18
C PHE A 93 3.02 -5.74 9.67
N PHE A 94 4.02 -5.74 10.56
CA PHE A 94 5.40 -5.47 10.20
C PHE A 94 5.96 -6.57 9.29
N ASP A 95 5.76 -7.84 9.62
CA ASP A 95 6.21 -8.97 8.80
C ASP A 95 5.66 -8.89 7.36
N LYS A 96 4.38 -8.52 7.23
CA LYS A 96 3.75 -8.37 5.92
C LYS A 96 4.26 -7.16 5.14
N MET A 97 4.51 -6.04 5.82
CA MET A 97 4.98 -4.80 5.18
C MET A 97 6.46 -4.86 4.80
N ASP A 98 7.28 -5.54 5.61
CA ASP A 98 8.73 -5.70 5.41
C ASP A 98 9.04 -6.38 4.07
N ALA A 99 8.20 -7.34 3.66
CA ALA A 99 8.29 -8.01 2.36
C ALA A 99 8.21 -7.04 1.16
N TYR A 100 7.61 -5.86 1.36
CA TYR A 100 7.40 -4.86 0.31
C TYR A 100 8.27 -3.61 0.48
N GLN A 101 9.09 -3.52 1.53
CA GLN A 101 9.84 -2.30 1.84
C GLN A 101 10.66 -1.80 0.64
N TYR A 102 11.35 -2.69 -0.07
CA TYR A 102 12.20 -2.33 -1.22
C TYR A 102 11.43 -1.85 -2.45
N THR A 103 10.11 -2.01 -2.47
CA THR A 103 9.23 -1.55 -3.56
C THR A 103 8.62 -0.18 -3.30
N MET A 104 8.83 0.36 -2.09
CA MET A 104 8.32 1.65 -1.64
C MET A 104 9.39 2.73 -1.74
N ASP A 105 8.96 3.96 -2.02
CA ASP A 105 9.79 5.14 -1.88
C ASP A 105 10.29 5.31 -0.43
N ASP A 106 11.47 5.93 -0.27
CA ASP A 106 12.07 6.23 1.03
C ASP A 106 11.13 6.97 1.97
N THR A 107 10.31 7.87 1.42
CA THR A 107 9.30 8.64 2.16
C THR A 107 8.25 7.72 2.75
N CYS A 108 7.76 6.76 1.97
CA CYS A 108 6.79 5.77 2.42
C CYS A 108 7.40 4.79 3.43
N ARG A 109 8.66 4.38 3.25
CA ARG A 109 9.36 3.53 4.22
C ARG A 109 9.51 4.20 5.58
N ARG A 110 9.88 5.49 5.60
CA ARG A 110 9.92 6.28 6.84
C ARG A 110 8.54 6.36 7.48
N TYR A 111 7.50 6.64 6.69
CA TYR A 111 6.12 6.70 7.17
C TYR A 111 5.63 5.37 7.78
N TYR A 112 5.98 4.25 7.16
CA TYR A 112 5.74 2.90 7.68
C TYR A 112 6.47 2.67 9.01
N ASN A 113 7.77 2.99 9.08
CA ASN A 113 8.57 2.82 10.29
C ASN A 113 8.05 3.68 11.46
N ASP A 114 7.48 4.86 11.18
CA ASP A 114 6.86 5.69 12.22
C ASP A 114 5.63 4.99 12.87
N LYS A 115 4.98 4.05 12.19
CA LYS A 115 3.91 3.24 12.81
C LYS A 115 4.43 2.36 13.94
N GLU A 116 5.67 1.89 13.86
CA GLU A 116 6.35 1.16 14.94
C GLU A 116 6.45 2.02 16.21
N SER A 117 6.72 3.32 16.05
CA SER A 117 6.81 4.26 17.16
C SER A 117 5.46 4.62 17.80
N THR A 118 4.35 4.36 17.12
CA THR A 118 2.99 4.64 17.59
C THR A 118 2.18 3.38 17.94
N GLY A 119 2.79 2.20 17.77
CA GLY A 119 2.26 0.92 18.24
C GLY A 119 2.32 0.76 19.77
N PRO A 120 1.79 -0.34 20.32
CA PRO A 120 1.83 -0.59 21.76
C PRO A 120 3.24 -0.53 22.33
N LEU A 121 3.38 -0.01 23.56
CA LEU A 121 4.64 0.10 24.32
C LEU A 121 5.45 -1.21 24.41
N ILE A 122 4.80 -2.37 24.21
CA ILE A 122 5.47 -3.67 24.19
C ILE A 122 6.47 -3.78 23.04
N LEU A 123 6.14 -3.24 21.85
CA LEU A 123 7.04 -3.25 20.68
C LEU A 123 8.25 -2.33 20.88
N GLN A 124 8.09 -1.24 21.65
CA GLN A 124 9.16 -0.29 21.94
C GLN A 124 10.22 -0.83 22.92
N LYS A 125 9.92 -1.91 23.65
CA LYS A 125 10.81 -2.51 24.66
C LYS A 125 11.71 -3.63 24.12
N MET A 126 11.60 -4.00 22.85
CA MET A 126 12.42 -5.04 22.21
C MET A 126 13.69 -4.50 21.51
N ARG A 127 14.10 -3.27 21.82
CA ARG A 127 15.37 -2.68 21.37
C ARG A 127 16.44 -2.74 22.46
#